data_AF-A0A531KQM2-F1
#
_entry.id   AF-A0A531KQM2-F1
#
_cell.length_a   1.000
_cell.length_b   1.000
_cell.length_c   1.000
_cell.angle_alpha   90.00
_cell.angle_beta   90.00
_cell.angle_gamma   90.00
#
_symmetry.space_group_name_H-M   'P 1'
#
loop_
_entity.id
_entity.type
_entity.pdbx_description
1 polymer ?
#
loop_
_entity_poly.entity_id
_entity_poly.type
_entity_poly.pdbx_seq_one_letter_code
_entity_poly.pdbx_strand_id
1 'polypeptide(L)'
;AFYGPMAFDVGMLLANFWMAYFSQRGHEQNGKRYAMRAYLLDVTVETWSVFRSEFSHLWRTERTGMLYQKSLFEDQGDRLGAEQALDHMLHQIWTDMLGFAGVEVHRRILGLAHNADFETIADADLRATCEAKALKFGRHIAVNRRQIHSIDEVNTLAALIEQENRI
;
A
#
# COMPACT_ATOMS: atom_id res chain seq x y z
N ALA A 1 -17.18 3.62 11.64
CA ALA A 1 -17.09 4.10 10.24
C ALA A 1 -17.62 5.53 10.18
N PHE A 2 -16.97 6.39 9.40
CA PHE A 2 -17.40 7.78 9.13
C PHE A 2 -17.02 8.15 7.69
N TYR A 3 -17.50 9.29 7.19
CA TYR A 3 -17.14 9.77 5.85
C TYR A 3 -15.71 10.31 5.84
N GLY A 4 -14.81 9.57 5.21
CA GLY A 4 -13.39 9.90 5.10
C GLY A 4 -12.82 9.56 3.72
N PRO A 5 -11.52 9.80 3.52
CA PRO A 5 -10.85 9.50 2.24
C PRO A 5 -10.82 7.98 2.01
N MET A 6 -11.38 7.51 0.90
CA MET A 6 -11.45 6.07 0.58
C MET A 6 -10.08 5.39 0.51
N ALA A 7 -9.04 6.14 0.14
CA ALA A 7 -7.66 5.67 0.07
C ALA A 7 -7.10 5.25 1.44
N PHE A 8 -7.73 5.70 2.55
CA PHE A 8 -7.33 5.33 3.90
C PHE A 8 -7.43 3.82 4.11
N ASP A 9 -8.58 3.21 3.79
CA ASP A 9 -8.80 1.79 4.06
C ASP A 9 -7.87 0.90 3.20
N VAL A 10 -7.66 1.27 1.94
CA VAL A 10 -6.71 0.58 1.05
C VAL A 10 -5.28 0.72 1.59
N GLY A 11 -4.92 1.91 2.07
CA GLY A 11 -3.60 2.18 2.65
C GLY A 11 -3.37 1.39 3.93
N MET A 12 -4.38 1.30 4.81
CA MET A 12 -4.30 0.47 6.02
C MET A 12 -4.10 -1.00 5.69
N LEU A 13 -4.82 -1.53 4.71
CA LEU A 13 -4.70 -2.93 4.30
C LEU A 13 -3.30 -3.25 3.77
N LEU A 14 -2.80 -2.47 2.79
CA LEU A 14 -1.48 -2.72 2.20
C LEU A 14 -0.34 -2.50 3.20
N ALA A 15 -0.46 -1.53 4.12
CA ALA A 15 0.50 -1.34 5.19
C ALA A 15 0.70 -2.61 6.04
N ASN A 16 -0.37 -3.33 6.34
CA ASN A 16 -0.28 -4.56 7.11
C ASN A 16 0.45 -5.66 6.34
N PHE A 17 0.25 -5.80 5.03
CA PHE A 17 1.03 -6.75 4.23
C PHE A 17 2.52 -6.41 4.17
N TRP A 18 2.88 -5.13 4.02
CA TRP A 18 4.29 -4.72 4.07
C TRP A 18 4.91 -4.88 5.46
N MET A 19 4.19 -4.59 6.54
CA MET A 19 4.67 -4.86 7.90
C MET A 19 4.89 -6.36 8.12
N ALA A 20 3.94 -7.20 7.70
CA ALA A 20 4.09 -8.66 7.74
C ALA A 20 5.29 -9.12 6.90
N TYR A 21 5.56 -8.46 5.76
CA TYR A 21 6.73 -8.76 4.93
C TYR A 21 8.04 -8.48 5.68
N PHE A 22 8.16 -7.30 6.32
CA PHE A 22 9.36 -6.93 7.07
C PHE A 22 9.52 -7.75 8.36
N SER A 23 8.44 -8.25 8.97
CA SER A 23 8.52 -9.08 10.16
C SER A 23 9.02 -10.50 9.87
N GLN A 24 8.91 -11.00 8.63
CA GLN A 24 9.19 -12.40 8.32
C GLN A 24 10.58 -12.87 8.74
N ARG A 25 11.59 -11.98 8.70
CA ARG A 25 12.96 -12.31 9.13
C ARG A 25 13.03 -12.66 10.62
N GLY A 26 12.25 -11.97 11.45
CA GLY A 26 12.11 -12.28 12.87
C GLY A 26 11.44 -13.62 13.17
N HIS A 27 10.72 -14.16 12.19
CA HIS A 27 9.97 -15.43 12.27
C HIS A 27 10.64 -16.58 11.51
N GLU A 28 11.87 -16.38 11.04
CA GLU A 28 12.64 -17.43 10.38
C GLU A 28 13.07 -18.49 11.38
N GLN A 29 12.53 -19.70 11.21
CA GLN A 29 13.03 -20.90 11.87
C GLN A 29 13.69 -21.76 10.80
N ASN A 30 14.96 -22.14 11.00
CA ASN A 30 15.75 -22.90 10.03
C ASN A 30 15.91 -22.23 8.64
N GLY A 31 15.80 -20.89 8.57
CA GLY A 31 16.13 -20.09 7.37
C GLY A 31 15.10 -20.07 6.24
N LYS A 32 13.84 -20.47 6.46
CA LYS A 32 12.85 -20.63 5.36
C LYS A 32 11.61 -19.73 5.51
N ARG A 33 11.70 -18.48 5.06
CA ARG A 33 10.53 -17.58 4.87
C ARG A 33 10.48 -16.88 3.51
N TYR A 34 11.37 -17.24 2.58
CA TYR A 34 11.40 -16.65 1.23
C TYR A 34 10.06 -16.75 0.51
N ALA A 35 9.44 -17.94 0.49
CA ALA A 35 8.14 -18.15 -0.16
C ALA A 35 7.03 -17.29 0.46
N MET A 36 7.03 -17.10 1.78
CA MET A 36 6.06 -16.24 2.46
C MET A 36 6.29 -14.76 2.12
N ARG A 37 7.56 -14.31 2.07
CA ARG A 37 7.89 -12.95 1.64
C ARG A 37 7.45 -12.67 0.20
N ALA A 38 7.73 -13.61 -0.72
CA ALA A 38 7.29 -13.50 -2.10
C ALA A 38 5.75 -13.42 -2.18
N TYR A 39 5.06 -14.34 -1.50
CA TYR A 39 3.59 -14.35 -1.41
C TYR A 39 3.01 -13.02 -0.91
N LEU A 40 3.57 -12.43 0.16
CA LEU A 40 3.08 -11.16 0.69
C LEU A 40 3.22 -10.01 -0.32
N LEU A 41 4.32 -9.97 -1.08
CA LEU A 41 4.48 -8.99 -2.14
C LEU A 41 3.48 -9.24 -3.28
N ASP A 42 3.30 -10.49 -3.71
CA ASP A 42 2.33 -10.85 -4.76
C ASP A 42 0.90 -10.46 -4.37
N VAL A 43 0.51 -10.68 -3.12
CA VAL A 43 -0.80 -10.28 -2.58
C VAL A 43 -0.99 -8.76 -2.69
N THR A 44 0.04 -7.94 -2.45
CA THR A 44 -0.10 -6.47 -2.63
C THR A 44 -0.34 -6.09 -4.08
N VAL A 45 0.32 -6.76 -5.03
CA VAL A 45 0.15 -6.53 -6.47
C VAL A 45 -1.26 -6.92 -6.90
N GLU A 46 -1.70 -8.12 -6.52
CA GLU A 46 -3.03 -8.63 -6.85
C GLU A 46 -4.12 -7.75 -6.24
N THR A 47 -4.00 -7.39 -4.97
CA THR A 47 -4.97 -6.54 -4.26
C THR A 47 -5.15 -5.20 -4.97
N TRP A 48 -4.06 -4.52 -5.33
CA TRP A 48 -4.12 -3.25 -6.02
C TRP A 48 -4.67 -3.38 -7.45
N SER A 49 -4.28 -4.43 -8.16
CA SER A 49 -4.77 -4.71 -9.52
C SER A 49 -6.29 -4.93 -9.54
N VAL A 50 -6.79 -5.79 -8.64
CA VAL A 50 -8.22 -6.08 -8.51
C VAL A 50 -8.98 -4.83 -8.10
N PHE A 51 -8.48 -4.07 -7.12
CA PHE A 51 -9.11 -2.80 -6.72
C PHE A 51 -9.25 -1.83 -7.90
N ARG A 52 -8.19 -1.63 -8.70
CA ARG A 52 -8.24 -0.76 -9.88
C ARG A 52 -9.24 -1.26 -10.91
N SER A 53 -9.27 -2.56 -11.18
CA SER A 53 -10.19 -3.18 -12.13
C SER A 53 -11.64 -2.95 -11.72
N GLU A 54 -11.98 -3.31 -10.48
CA GLU A 54 -13.35 -3.20 -9.96
C GLU A 54 -13.79 -1.75 -9.82
N PHE A 55 -12.92 -0.86 -9.32
CA PHE A 55 -13.21 0.57 -9.25
C PHE A 55 -13.49 1.14 -10.65
N SER A 56 -12.67 0.79 -11.64
CA SER A 56 -12.85 1.23 -13.03
C SER A 56 -14.12 0.66 -13.66
N HIS A 57 -14.48 -0.58 -13.33
CA HIS A 57 -15.73 -1.18 -13.78
C HIS A 57 -16.92 -0.38 -13.25
N LEU A 58 -17.01 -0.21 -11.93
CA LEU A 58 -18.09 0.54 -11.28
C LEU A 58 -18.14 2.01 -11.72
N TRP A 59 -16.99 2.64 -11.98
CA TRP A 59 -16.94 3.99 -12.54
C TRP A 59 -17.64 4.09 -13.90
N ARG A 60 -17.50 3.05 -14.75
CA ARG A 60 -18.08 3.04 -16.10
C ARG A 60 -19.55 2.62 -16.10
N THR A 61 -19.98 1.79 -15.16
CA THR A 61 -21.32 1.19 -15.17
C THR A 61 -22.29 1.81 -14.18
N GLU A 62 -21.82 2.27 -13.02
CA GLU A 62 -22.68 2.65 -11.88
C GLU A 62 -22.55 4.12 -11.44
N ARG A 63 -21.75 4.94 -12.14
CA ARG A 63 -21.46 6.32 -11.74
C ARG A 63 -22.69 7.23 -11.88
N THR A 64 -23.38 7.45 -10.76
CA THR A 64 -24.57 8.31 -10.62
C THR A 64 -24.37 9.52 -9.70
N GLY A 65 -23.15 9.70 -9.16
CA GLY A 65 -22.82 10.79 -8.25
C GLY A 65 -22.76 12.17 -8.92
N MET A 66 -22.75 13.22 -8.09
CA MET A 66 -22.67 14.61 -8.56
C MET A 66 -21.31 14.99 -9.17
N LEU A 67 -20.24 14.27 -8.80
CA LEU A 67 -18.90 14.47 -9.33
C LEU A 67 -18.70 13.62 -10.58
N TYR A 68 -18.00 14.17 -11.57
CA TYR A 68 -17.68 13.51 -12.84
C TYR A 68 -18.93 13.01 -13.57
N GLN A 69 -20.00 13.78 -13.67
CA GLN A 69 -21.28 13.33 -14.24
C GLN A 69 -21.18 12.89 -15.71
N LYS A 70 -22.04 11.94 -16.11
CA LYS A 70 -22.07 11.38 -17.46
C LYS A 70 -22.40 12.42 -18.53
N SER A 71 -23.21 13.40 -18.15
CA SER A 71 -23.60 14.55 -18.96
C SER A 71 -22.42 15.42 -19.41
N LEU A 72 -21.29 15.38 -18.70
CA LEU A 72 -20.07 16.12 -19.03
C LEU A 72 -19.16 15.40 -20.02
N PHE A 73 -19.30 14.07 -20.17
CA PHE A 73 -18.38 13.25 -20.97
C PHE A 73 -19.14 12.35 -21.94
N GLU A 74 -19.65 11.20 -21.49
CA GLU A 74 -20.18 10.16 -22.38
C GLU A 74 -21.40 10.65 -23.18
N ASP A 75 -22.27 11.47 -22.58
CA ASP A 75 -23.43 12.02 -23.28
C ASP A 75 -23.03 13.11 -24.31
N GLN A 76 -21.81 13.67 -24.19
CA GLN A 76 -21.18 14.54 -25.19
C GLN A 76 -20.36 13.75 -26.23
N GLY A 77 -20.26 12.43 -26.09
CA GLY A 77 -19.39 11.58 -26.91
C GLY A 77 -17.91 11.65 -26.55
N ASP A 78 -17.52 12.31 -25.44
CA ASP A 78 -16.12 12.44 -25.01
C ASP A 78 -15.68 11.26 -24.14
N ARG A 79 -15.50 10.11 -24.78
CA ARG A 79 -15.00 8.90 -24.10
C ARG A 79 -13.57 9.06 -23.59
N LEU A 80 -12.74 9.84 -24.28
CA LEU A 80 -11.35 10.05 -23.87
C LEU A 80 -11.29 10.84 -22.56
N GLY A 81 -12.06 11.93 -22.44
CA GLY A 81 -12.17 12.72 -21.23
C GLY A 81 -12.69 11.90 -20.03
N ALA A 82 -13.66 11.00 -20.24
CA ALA A 82 -14.15 10.12 -19.19
C ALA A 82 -13.05 9.19 -18.63
N GLU A 83 -12.27 8.57 -19.50
CA GLU A 83 -11.16 7.68 -19.10
C GLU A 83 -10.01 8.45 -18.46
N GLN A 84 -9.70 9.66 -18.96
CA GLN A 84 -8.72 10.54 -18.32
C GLN A 84 -9.17 10.92 -16.91
N ALA A 85 -10.45 11.25 -16.70
CA ALA A 85 -10.97 11.58 -15.37
C ALA A 85 -10.85 10.41 -14.38
N LEU A 86 -11.15 9.19 -14.84
CA LEU A 86 -10.94 7.96 -14.06
C LEU A 86 -9.46 7.77 -13.69
N ASP A 87 -8.55 7.95 -14.65
CA ASP A 87 -7.11 7.81 -14.41
C ASP A 87 -6.60 8.81 -13.36
N HIS A 88 -7.04 10.08 -13.44
CA HIS A 88 -6.73 11.09 -12.43
C HIS A 88 -7.24 10.70 -11.04
N MET A 89 -8.46 10.18 -10.94
CA MET A 89 -9.02 9.71 -9.67
C MET A 89 -8.21 8.54 -9.10
N LEU A 90 -7.90 7.52 -9.91
CA LEU A 90 -7.08 6.39 -9.48
C LEU A 90 -5.68 6.82 -9.06
N HIS A 91 -5.09 7.80 -9.75
CA HIS A 91 -3.79 8.37 -9.40
C HIS A 91 -3.82 9.13 -8.07
N GLN A 92 -4.90 9.86 -7.78
CA GLN A 92 -5.12 10.51 -6.48
C GLN A 92 -5.26 9.47 -5.37
N ILE A 93 -6.08 8.44 -5.57
CA ILE A 93 -6.25 7.33 -4.62
C ILE A 93 -4.91 6.65 -4.34
N TRP A 94 -4.14 6.35 -5.39
CA TRP A 94 -2.80 5.77 -5.28
C TRP A 94 -1.88 6.62 -4.41
N THR A 95 -1.80 7.92 -4.71
CA THR A 95 -0.93 8.85 -3.99
C THR A 95 -1.32 8.95 -2.52
N ASP A 96 -2.61 9.10 -2.21
CA ASP A 96 -3.08 9.23 -0.84
C ASP A 96 -2.92 7.91 -0.06
N MET A 97 -3.19 6.78 -0.70
CA MET A 97 -3.03 5.44 -0.14
C MET A 97 -1.60 5.21 0.35
N LEU A 98 -0.58 5.56 -0.44
CA LEU A 98 0.83 5.45 -0.01
C LEU A 98 1.15 6.33 1.19
N GLY A 99 0.54 7.53 1.25
CA GLY A 99 0.65 8.43 2.39
C GLY A 99 0.10 7.81 3.67
N PHE A 100 -1.14 7.29 3.61
CA PHE A 100 -1.77 6.62 4.74
C PHE A 100 -1.03 5.35 5.15
N ALA A 101 -0.58 4.55 4.19
CA ALA A 101 0.16 3.33 4.46
C ALA A 101 1.47 3.62 5.21
N GLY A 102 2.25 4.59 4.75
CA GLY A 102 3.51 4.95 5.39
C GLY A 102 3.33 5.52 6.80
N VAL A 103 2.25 6.28 7.04
CA VAL A 103 1.90 6.78 8.38
C VAL A 103 1.45 5.63 9.29
N GLU A 104 0.66 4.67 8.81
CA GLU A 104 0.23 3.53 9.62
C GLU A 104 1.40 2.64 10.04
N VAL A 105 2.38 2.43 9.14
CA VAL A 105 3.62 1.72 9.50
C VAL A 105 4.32 2.39 10.69
N HIS A 106 4.44 3.73 10.68
CA HIS A 106 5.03 4.45 11.81
C HIS A 106 4.18 4.36 13.06
N ARG A 107 2.86 4.51 12.93
CA ARG A 107 1.91 4.46 14.04
C ARG A 107 1.94 3.11 14.76
N ARG A 108 2.13 2.02 14.03
CA ARG A 108 2.18 0.65 14.56
C ARG A 108 3.50 0.24 15.18
N ILE A 109 4.58 0.99 14.91
CA ILE A 109 5.91 0.70 15.45
C ILE A 109 6.26 1.66 16.60
N LEU A 110 5.92 2.94 16.46
CA LEU A 110 6.29 3.99 17.42
C LEU A 110 5.11 4.51 18.26
N GLY A 111 3.88 4.16 17.89
CA GLY A 111 2.66 4.58 18.60
C GLY A 111 2.25 3.60 19.69
N LEU A 112 1.13 3.85 20.37
CA LEU A 112 0.69 3.05 21.51
C LEU A 112 0.19 1.63 21.15
N ALA A 113 -0.33 1.45 19.94
CA ALA A 113 -0.99 0.22 19.52
C ALA A 113 -0.12 -0.55 18.53
N HIS A 114 0.71 -1.44 19.05
CA HIS A 114 1.70 -2.16 18.26
C HIS A 114 1.08 -3.25 17.37
N ASN A 115 1.86 -3.76 16.42
CA ASN A 115 1.48 -4.91 15.60
C ASN A 115 2.11 -6.21 16.16
N ALA A 116 1.28 -7.26 16.32
CA ALA A 116 1.70 -8.58 16.74
C ALA A 116 2.78 -9.20 15.85
N ASP A 117 2.81 -8.86 14.55
CA ASP A 117 3.87 -9.27 13.62
C ASP A 117 5.27 -8.97 14.16
N PHE A 118 5.46 -7.81 14.82
CA PHE A 118 6.75 -7.45 15.42
C PHE A 118 6.82 -7.89 16.89
N GLU A 119 5.77 -7.69 17.68
CA GLU A 119 5.78 -7.96 19.13
C GLU A 119 6.05 -9.43 19.49
N THR A 120 5.69 -10.35 18.59
CA THR A 120 5.91 -11.80 18.79
C THR A 120 7.35 -12.24 18.49
N ILE A 121 8.20 -11.36 17.95
CA ILE A 121 9.63 -11.60 17.79
C ILE A 121 10.31 -11.44 19.16
N ALA A 122 10.80 -12.56 19.72
CA ALA A 122 11.34 -12.60 21.08
C ALA A 122 12.71 -11.91 21.21
N ASP A 123 13.56 -12.00 20.18
CA ASP A 123 14.85 -11.33 20.15
C ASP A 123 14.66 -9.84 19.84
N ALA A 124 15.00 -9.00 20.82
CA ALA A 124 14.80 -7.56 20.74
C ALA A 124 15.66 -6.88 19.65
N ASP A 125 16.89 -7.36 19.42
CA ASP A 125 17.78 -6.81 18.40
C ASP A 125 17.30 -7.17 16.99
N LEU A 126 16.81 -8.41 16.83
CA LEU A 126 16.20 -8.87 15.60
C LEU A 126 14.89 -8.12 15.30
N ARG A 127 14.04 -7.92 16.33
CA ARG A 127 12.82 -7.12 16.22
C ARG A 127 13.11 -5.69 15.82
N ALA A 128 14.04 -5.02 16.51
CA ALA A 128 14.45 -3.65 16.21
C ALA A 128 15.00 -3.52 14.78
N THR A 129 15.69 -4.55 14.28
CA THR A 129 16.17 -4.58 12.89
C THR A 129 15.02 -4.64 11.89
N CYS A 130 13.99 -5.46 12.14
CA CYS A 130 12.80 -5.56 11.29
C CYS A 130 11.98 -4.25 11.32
N GLU A 131 11.78 -3.68 12.50
CA GLU A 131 11.09 -2.41 12.71
C GLU A 131 11.80 -1.25 12.01
N ALA A 132 13.13 -1.14 12.13
CA ALA A 132 13.90 -0.08 11.49
C ALA A 132 13.77 -0.12 9.95
N LYS A 133 13.74 -1.33 9.36
CA LYS A 133 13.50 -1.53 7.92
C LYS A 133 12.10 -1.09 7.51
N ALA A 134 11.09 -1.51 8.27
CA ALA A 134 9.71 -1.10 8.03
C ALA A 134 9.53 0.43 8.17
N LEU A 135 10.14 1.07 9.17
CA LEU A 135 10.12 2.53 9.33
C LEU A 135 10.79 3.26 8.16
N LYS A 136 11.96 2.78 7.70
CA LYS A 136 12.65 3.34 6.53
C LYS A 136 11.75 3.26 5.28
N PHE A 137 11.13 2.11 5.06
CA PHE A 137 10.18 1.91 3.97
C PHE A 137 8.95 2.83 4.10
N GLY A 138 8.29 2.83 5.25
CA GLY A 138 7.12 3.65 5.54
C GLY A 138 7.39 5.15 5.30
N ARG A 139 8.59 5.62 5.65
CA ARG A 139 8.98 7.03 5.48
C ARG A 139 9.12 7.33 4.00
N HIS A 140 9.78 6.43 3.27
CA HIS A 140 10.00 6.60 1.85
C HIS A 140 8.67 6.67 1.10
N ILE A 141 7.75 5.73 1.33
CA ILE A 141 6.45 5.74 0.65
C ILE A 141 5.59 6.94 1.08
N ALA A 142 5.64 7.39 2.34
CA ALA A 142 4.87 8.56 2.77
C ALA A 142 5.41 9.87 2.17
N VAL A 143 6.72 10.07 2.21
CA VAL A 143 7.36 11.34 1.79
C VAL A 143 7.44 11.42 0.27
N ASN A 144 7.80 10.33 -0.40
CA ASN A 144 8.04 10.30 -1.84
C ASN A 144 6.85 9.77 -2.65
N ARG A 145 5.65 9.57 -2.05
CA ARG A 145 4.44 9.02 -2.71
C ARG A 145 4.12 9.56 -4.10
N ARG A 146 4.45 10.82 -4.39
CA ARG A 146 4.20 11.47 -5.69
C ARG A 146 5.17 11.06 -6.79
N GLN A 147 6.27 10.39 -6.44
CA GLN A 147 7.33 9.94 -7.34
C GLN A 147 7.37 8.41 -7.46
N ILE A 148 6.35 7.73 -6.94
CA ILE A 148 6.21 6.28 -7.03
C ILE A 148 5.04 6.03 -7.96
N HIS A 149 5.27 5.30 -9.05
CA HIS A 149 4.30 5.19 -10.14
C HIS A 149 3.64 3.82 -10.23
N SER A 150 4.14 2.83 -9.49
CA SER A 150 3.61 1.46 -9.53
C SER A 150 3.80 0.71 -8.20
N ILE A 151 2.99 -0.33 -8.00
CA ILE A 151 3.13 -1.25 -6.87
C ILE A 151 4.41 -2.07 -6.97
N ASP A 152 4.88 -2.34 -8.19
CA ASP A 152 6.15 -3.01 -8.45
C ASP A 152 7.36 -2.19 -7.98
N GLU A 153 7.33 -0.86 -8.16
CA GLU A 153 8.35 0.04 -7.59
C GLU A 153 8.36 -0.01 -6.06
N VAL A 154 7.18 -0.04 -5.44
CA VAL A 154 7.06 -0.17 -3.97
C VAL A 154 7.62 -1.50 -3.49
N ASN A 155 7.30 -2.61 -4.16
CA ASN A 155 7.79 -3.94 -3.79
C ASN A 155 9.28 -4.10 -4.05
N THR A 156 9.80 -3.49 -5.13
CA THR A 156 11.25 -3.42 -5.40
C THR A 156 11.97 -2.66 -4.29
N LEU A 157 11.42 -1.53 -3.84
CA LEU A 157 11.94 -0.79 -2.70
C LEU A 157 11.91 -1.61 -1.40
N ALA A 158 10.82 -2.34 -1.15
CA ALA A 158 10.71 -3.20 0.03
C ALA A 158 11.79 -4.29 0.02
N ALA A 159 12.00 -4.95 -1.12
CA ALA A 159 13.03 -5.96 -1.31
C ALA A 159 14.45 -5.41 -1.15
N LEU A 160 14.72 -4.21 -1.70
CA LEU A 160 16.00 -3.52 -1.53
C LEU A 160 16.31 -3.29 -0.04
N ILE A 161 15.34 -2.75 0.71
CA ILE A 161 15.50 -2.46 2.15
C ILE A 161 15.63 -3.76 2.97
N GLU A 162 14.93 -4.83 2.59
CA GLU A 162 15.06 -6.13 3.25
C GLU A 162 16.48 -6.70 3.13
N GLN A 163 17.12 -6.54 1.96
CA GLN A 163 18.46 -7.05 1.69
C GLN A 163 19.59 -6.22 2.30
N GLU A 164 19.33 -4.97 2.71
CA GLU A 164 20.34 -4.15 3.40
C GLU A 164 20.79 -4.83 4.72
N ASN A 165 22.08 -5.12 4.82
CA ASN A 165 22.73 -5.46 6.08
C ASN A 165 23.11 -4.16 6.80
N ARG A 166 22.96 -4.11 8.13
CA ARG A 166 23.42 -2.96 8.94
C ARG A 166 24.91 -2.71 8.67
N ILE A 167 25.27 -1.44 8.45
CA ILE A 167 26.64 -0.92 8.60
C ILE A 167 27.01 -0.95 10.08
#